data_AF-A0A6V7X4Z7-F1
#
_entry.id   AF-A0A6V7X4Z7-F1
#
_cell.length_a   1.000
_cell.length_b   1.000
_cell.length_c   1.000
_cell.angle_alpha   90.00
_cell.angle_beta   90.00
_cell.angle_gamma   90.00
#
_symmetry.space_group_name_H-M   'P 1'
#
loop_
_entity.id
_entity.type
_entity.pdbx_description
1 polymer ?
#
loop_
_entity_poly.entity_id
_entity_poly.type
_entity_poly.pdbx_seq_one_letter_code
_entity_poly.pdbx_strand_id
1 'polypeptide(L)'
;MGKEQFEPSFSSSKTESSDRKRTLKRSTSDAIFLFEKRPKILPIGDECDPLSYLKTAEYYYDKNDLIQSSRELWKAASYAVKILFLKINVNITSMNGLEDLCYYAIDKSAVYDEIETKIFMARQLAKDQFSSAIELEWFNCATKISKWTYEEYKEDVVEFVQNFMKIKDYDKIRKNLMKFLKNWKYINFKCSFGTVKLGNEKYYYTIECW
;
A
#
# COMPACT_ATOMS: atom_id res chain seq x y z
N MET A 1 44.39 57.70 -14.83
CA MET A 1 43.92 58.95 -14.19
C MET A 1 42.85 58.56 -13.18
N GLY A 2 43.17 58.67 -11.90
CA GLY A 2 42.23 58.39 -10.82
C GLY A 2 41.25 59.53 -10.58
N LYS A 3 40.21 59.22 -9.80
CA LYS A 3 39.59 60.12 -8.82
C LYS A 3 38.82 59.28 -7.80
N GLU A 4 39.40 59.26 -6.60
CA GLU A 4 38.78 59.29 -5.25
C GLU A 4 37.46 60.06 -5.21
N GLN A 5 36.56 59.96 -4.23
CA GLN A 5 36.33 59.26 -2.96
C GLN A 5 34.87 59.67 -2.60
N PHE A 6 34.18 58.95 -1.72
CA PHE A 6 33.45 59.52 -0.57
C PHE A 6 32.64 58.40 0.10
N GLU A 7 33.12 57.95 1.27
CA GLU A 7 32.27 57.39 2.32
C GLU A 7 31.46 58.53 2.97
N PRO A 8 30.40 58.17 3.71
CA PRO A 8 30.50 58.46 5.13
C PRO A 8 30.11 57.27 6.01
N SER A 9 30.99 57.05 6.99
CA SER A 9 30.79 56.24 8.18
C SER A 9 30.03 57.05 9.24
N PHE A 10 29.09 56.42 9.93
CA PHE A 10 28.72 56.81 11.30
C PHE A 10 28.42 55.57 12.15
N SER A 11 28.92 55.66 13.38
CA SER A 11 29.18 54.59 14.34
C SER A 11 28.05 54.33 15.33
N SER A 12 28.05 53.09 15.83
CA SER A 12 27.80 52.70 17.24
C SER A 12 26.37 52.74 17.79
N SER A 13 25.82 51.55 18.06
CA SER A 13 25.44 51.19 19.44
C SER A 13 25.42 49.67 19.64
N LYS A 14 26.18 49.22 20.65
CA LYS A 14 26.14 47.87 21.21
C LYS A 14 24.77 47.65 21.85
N THR A 15 24.14 46.50 21.60
CA THR A 15 23.32 45.86 22.64
C THR A 15 23.48 44.34 22.52
N GLU A 16 24.14 43.78 23.53
CA GLU A 16 24.11 42.36 23.86
C GLU A 16 22.65 41.94 24.08
N SER A 17 22.18 40.90 23.37
CA SER A 17 20.95 40.22 23.78
C SER A 17 21.32 38.93 24.49
N SER A 18 21.08 38.97 25.79
CA SER A 18 21.26 37.93 26.79
C SER A 18 20.72 36.56 26.38
N ASP A 19 21.49 35.54 26.77
CA ASP A 19 21.04 34.24 27.23
C ASP A 19 19.57 34.19 27.68
N ARG A 20 18.77 33.44 26.93
CA ARG A 20 17.72 32.59 27.51
C ARG A 20 17.77 31.22 26.84
N LYS A 21 18.66 30.38 27.36
CA LYS A 21 18.50 28.93 27.40
C LYS A 21 17.12 28.61 27.99
N ARG A 22 16.10 28.46 27.15
CA ARG A 22 14.90 27.69 27.53
C ARG A 22 15.25 26.22 27.42
N THR A 23 15.76 25.71 28.53
CA THR A 23 15.70 24.30 28.88
C THR A 23 14.24 23.84 28.83
N LEU A 24 13.85 23.20 27.74
CA LEU A 24 12.73 22.28 27.72
C LEU A 24 13.31 20.87 27.71
N LYS A 25 13.55 20.37 28.92
CA LYS A 25 13.63 18.94 29.18
C LYS A 25 12.34 18.33 28.62
N ARG A 26 12.42 17.65 27.48
CA ARG A 26 11.52 16.53 27.18
C ARG A 26 12.30 15.25 27.37
N SER A 27 12.20 14.76 28.60
CA SER A 27 12.21 13.34 28.88
C SER A 27 11.04 12.74 28.12
N THR A 28 11.34 11.93 27.10
CA THR A 28 10.75 10.61 26.94
C THR A 28 11.81 9.75 26.24
N SER A 29 12.26 8.75 26.98
CA SER A 29 13.00 7.61 26.45
C SER A 29 12.07 6.90 25.47
N ASP A 30 12.11 7.26 24.19
CA ASP A 30 11.51 6.44 23.13
C ASP A 30 12.37 5.17 23.04
N ALA A 31 11.89 4.11 23.70
CA ALA A 31 12.50 2.80 23.61
C ALA A 31 12.52 2.40 22.13
N ILE A 32 13.74 2.27 21.59
CA ILE A 32 13.99 1.80 20.24
C ILE A 32 13.62 0.32 20.20
N PHE A 33 12.51 -0.01 19.54
CA PHE A 33 12.22 -1.38 19.13
C PHE A 33 12.55 -1.54 17.66
N LEU A 34 13.74 -2.11 17.39
CA LEU A 34 14.11 -2.64 16.09
C LEU A 34 13.53 -4.04 15.95
N PHE A 35 12.65 -4.25 14.97
CA PHE A 35 12.35 -5.58 14.45
C PHE A 35 12.53 -5.59 12.94
N GLU A 36 13.57 -6.28 12.47
CA GLU A 36 13.68 -6.71 11.08
C GLU A 36 12.71 -7.87 10.83
N LYS A 37 11.48 -7.58 10.40
CA LYS A 37 10.66 -8.61 9.75
C LYS A 37 10.12 -8.06 8.44
N ARG A 38 10.49 -8.73 7.35
CA ARG A 38 9.87 -8.56 6.03
C ARG A 38 8.35 -8.72 6.16
N PRO A 39 7.54 -7.97 5.37
CA PRO A 39 6.11 -8.17 5.29
C PRO A 39 5.81 -9.65 5.01
N LYS A 40 5.13 -10.32 5.94
CA LYS A 40 4.62 -11.67 5.69
C LYS A 40 3.21 -11.51 5.17
N ILE A 41 2.91 -12.13 4.04
CA ILE A 41 1.53 -12.39 3.67
C ILE A 41 0.91 -13.22 4.79
N LEU A 42 0.01 -12.60 5.56
CA LEU A 42 -0.49 -13.15 6.82
C LEU A 42 -1.18 -14.50 6.61
N PRO A 43 -1.02 -15.44 7.56
CA PRO A 43 -1.72 -16.72 7.54
C PRO A 43 -3.22 -16.54 7.80
N ILE A 44 -3.96 -17.58 7.41
CA ILE A 44 -5.43 -17.67 7.34
C ILE A 44 -6.08 -17.54 8.72
N GLY A 45 -7.13 -16.71 8.84
CA GLY A 45 -8.00 -16.56 10.00
C GLY A 45 -9.43 -16.13 9.60
N ASP A 46 -10.39 -16.31 10.51
CA ASP A 46 -11.82 -16.64 10.26
C ASP A 46 -12.76 -15.60 9.61
N GLU A 47 -12.27 -14.46 9.11
CA GLU A 47 -13.04 -13.62 8.20
C GLU A 47 -12.13 -13.23 7.02
N CYS A 48 -12.54 -13.53 5.79
CA CYS A 48 -11.73 -13.32 4.57
C CYS A 48 -12.45 -12.46 3.53
N ASP A 49 -13.51 -11.74 3.91
CA ASP A 49 -14.18 -10.79 3.02
C ASP A 49 -13.45 -9.43 3.05
N PRO A 50 -12.91 -8.94 1.92
CA PRO A 50 -12.21 -7.66 1.87
C PRO A 50 -13.01 -6.49 2.43
N LEU A 51 -14.34 -6.47 2.27
CA LEU A 51 -15.19 -5.38 2.78
C LEU A 51 -15.33 -5.42 4.31
N SER A 52 -15.28 -6.61 4.91
CA SER A 52 -15.30 -6.77 6.37
C SER A 52 -14.00 -6.26 7.00
N TYR A 53 -12.86 -6.42 6.32
CA TYR A 53 -11.61 -5.78 6.72
C TYR A 53 -11.66 -4.25 6.64
N LEU A 54 -12.30 -3.66 5.62
CA LEU A 54 -12.50 -2.20 5.57
C LEU A 54 -13.31 -1.68 6.76
N LYS A 55 -14.38 -2.39 7.15
CA LYS A 55 -15.17 -2.02 8.35
C LYS A 55 -14.34 -2.13 9.63
N THR A 56 -13.51 -3.15 9.73
CA THR A 56 -12.62 -3.36 10.88
C THR A 56 -11.52 -2.29 10.93
N ALA A 57 -11.00 -1.88 9.77
CA ALA A 57 -10.07 -0.76 9.66
C ALA A 57 -10.70 0.52 10.19
N GLU A 58 -11.92 0.85 9.77
CA GLU A 58 -12.65 2.04 10.23
C GLU A 58 -12.79 2.05 11.76
N TYR A 59 -13.17 0.90 12.35
CA TYR A 59 -13.26 0.75 13.79
C TYR A 59 -11.94 1.09 14.53
N TYR A 60 -10.80 0.63 14.01
CA TYR A 60 -9.50 0.93 14.61
C TYR A 60 -9.07 2.38 14.37
N TYR A 61 -9.40 2.92 13.20
CA TYR A 61 -9.17 4.33 12.87
C TYR A 61 -9.92 5.26 13.85
N ASP A 62 -11.19 5.00 14.12
CA ASP A 62 -12.02 5.77 15.07
C ASP A 62 -11.47 5.70 16.51
N LYS A 63 -10.75 4.62 16.84
CA LYS A 63 -10.04 4.45 18.12
C LYS A 63 -8.64 5.05 18.13
N ASN A 64 -8.23 5.72 17.06
CA ASN A 64 -6.89 6.25 16.86
C ASN A 64 -5.79 5.17 16.93
N ASP A 65 -6.13 3.91 16.60
CA ASP A 65 -5.19 2.81 16.43
C ASP A 65 -4.83 2.65 14.95
N LEU A 66 -3.95 3.54 14.48
CA LEU A 66 -3.57 3.62 13.07
C LEU A 66 -2.81 2.38 12.59
N ILE A 67 -2.07 1.71 13.47
CA ILE A 67 -1.31 0.50 13.13
C ILE A 67 -2.27 -0.66 12.86
N GLN A 68 -3.25 -0.89 13.73
CA GLN A 68 -4.22 -1.95 13.46
C GLN A 68 -5.10 -1.60 12.26
N SER A 69 -5.51 -0.34 12.11
CA SER A 69 -6.25 0.09 10.93
C SER A 69 -5.46 -0.13 9.62
N SER A 70 -4.17 0.21 9.58
CA SER A 70 -3.29 -0.08 8.43
C SER A 70 -3.18 -1.57 8.11
N ARG A 71 -3.09 -2.43 9.13
CA ARG A 71 -3.07 -3.90 8.93
C ARG A 71 -4.36 -4.39 8.29
N GLU A 72 -5.51 -3.89 8.72
CA GLU A 72 -6.80 -4.27 8.16
C GLU A 72 -6.99 -3.70 6.73
N LEU A 73 -6.54 -2.48 6.44
CA LEU A 73 -6.51 -1.92 5.08
C LEU A 73 -5.65 -2.78 4.13
N TRP A 74 -4.46 -3.17 4.56
CA TRP A 74 -3.60 -4.07 3.80
C TRP A 74 -4.26 -5.44 3.56
N LYS A 75 -4.88 -6.03 4.59
CA LYS A 75 -5.64 -7.29 4.44
C LYS A 75 -6.77 -7.13 3.43
N ALA A 76 -7.53 -6.04 3.46
CA ALA A 76 -8.59 -5.76 2.51
C ALA A 76 -8.07 -5.78 1.06
N ALA A 77 -7.03 -4.98 0.76
CA ALA A 77 -6.45 -4.90 -0.58
C ALA A 77 -5.84 -6.23 -1.04
N SER A 78 -5.01 -6.85 -0.21
CA SER A 78 -4.30 -8.10 -0.56
C SER A 78 -5.27 -9.29 -0.75
N TYR A 79 -6.32 -9.39 0.06
CA TYR A 79 -7.32 -10.45 -0.11
C TYR A 79 -8.21 -10.22 -1.32
N ALA A 80 -8.53 -8.97 -1.69
CA ALA A 80 -9.26 -8.68 -2.92
C ALA A 80 -8.50 -9.23 -4.16
N VAL A 81 -7.19 -9.00 -4.21
CA VAL A 81 -6.32 -9.54 -5.26
C VAL A 81 -6.25 -11.07 -5.20
N LYS A 82 -5.98 -11.65 -4.02
CA LYS A 82 -5.89 -13.12 -3.87
C LYS A 82 -7.16 -13.84 -4.30
N ILE A 83 -8.34 -13.35 -3.88
CA ILE A 83 -9.62 -13.97 -4.20
C ILE A 83 -9.85 -13.98 -5.70
N LEU A 84 -9.54 -12.88 -6.40
CA LEU A 84 -9.63 -12.81 -7.86
C LEU A 84 -8.78 -13.91 -8.52
N PHE A 85 -7.52 -14.06 -8.09
CA PHE A 85 -6.60 -15.03 -8.68
C PHE A 85 -6.94 -16.48 -8.30
N LEU A 86 -7.43 -16.72 -7.08
CA LEU A 86 -7.93 -18.03 -6.67
C LEU A 86 -9.15 -18.46 -7.49
N LYS A 87 -10.04 -17.54 -7.87
CA LYS A 87 -11.17 -17.82 -8.78
C LYS A 87 -10.75 -18.24 -10.18
N ILE A 88 -9.50 -17.96 -10.58
CA ILE A 88 -8.90 -18.43 -11.83
C ILE A 88 -7.78 -19.46 -11.61
N ASN A 89 -7.81 -20.15 -10.47
CA ASN A 89 -6.95 -21.27 -10.08
C ASN A 89 -5.46 -20.90 -9.89
N VAL A 90 -5.18 -19.70 -9.41
CA VAL A 90 -3.83 -19.19 -9.15
C VAL A 90 -3.71 -18.84 -7.67
N ASN A 91 -2.77 -19.48 -6.98
CA ASN A 91 -2.44 -19.16 -5.59
C ASN A 91 -1.24 -18.21 -5.55
N ILE A 92 -1.36 -17.12 -4.79
CA ILE A 92 -0.31 -16.11 -4.63
C ILE A 92 0.26 -16.20 -3.22
N THR A 93 1.56 -16.44 -3.13
CA THR A 93 2.25 -16.68 -1.85
C THR A 93 3.37 -15.69 -1.54
N SER A 94 3.69 -14.78 -2.46
CA SER A 94 4.67 -13.71 -2.22
C SER A 94 4.12 -12.32 -2.51
N MET A 95 4.77 -11.32 -1.90
CA MET A 95 4.46 -9.91 -2.06
C MET A 95 4.63 -9.44 -3.52
N ASN A 96 5.77 -9.78 -4.13
CA ASN A 96 6.06 -9.41 -5.52
C ASN A 96 5.03 -10.05 -6.49
N GLY A 97 4.71 -11.33 -6.26
CA GLY A 97 3.67 -12.00 -7.04
C GLY A 97 2.31 -11.33 -6.90
N LEU A 98 1.97 -10.85 -5.70
CA LEU A 98 0.72 -10.14 -5.44
C LEU A 98 0.66 -8.80 -6.18
N GLU A 99 1.73 -8.01 -6.13
CA GLU A 99 1.82 -6.71 -6.81
C GLU A 99 1.75 -6.86 -8.33
N ASP A 100 2.61 -7.69 -8.91
CA ASP A 100 2.67 -7.88 -10.36
C ASP A 100 1.35 -8.44 -10.93
N LEU A 101 0.71 -9.38 -10.20
CA LEU A 101 -0.59 -9.93 -10.60
C LEU A 101 -1.73 -8.93 -10.40
N CYS A 102 -1.66 -8.07 -9.37
CA CYS A 102 -2.59 -6.95 -9.20
C CYS A 102 -2.55 -6.02 -10.42
N TYR A 103 -1.35 -5.55 -10.79
CA TYR A 103 -1.18 -4.64 -11.92
C TYR A 103 -1.59 -5.29 -13.24
N TYR A 104 -1.28 -6.58 -13.42
CA TYR A 104 -1.77 -7.36 -14.55
C TYR A 104 -3.30 -7.36 -14.62
N ALA A 105 -3.99 -7.63 -13.50
CA ALA A 105 -5.46 -7.66 -13.47
C ALA A 105 -6.06 -6.28 -13.80
N ILE A 106 -5.50 -5.19 -13.24
CA ILE A 106 -5.90 -3.81 -13.57
C ILE A 106 -5.77 -3.55 -15.07
N ASP A 107 -4.65 -3.95 -15.68
CA ASP A 107 -4.40 -3.73 -17.11
C ASP A 107 -5.27 -4.58 -18.05
N LYS A 108 -5.97 -5.59 -17.53
CA LYS A 108 -6.85 -6.45 -18.33
C LYS A 108 -8.33 -6.22 -18.06
N SER A 109 -8.69 -5.74 -16.89
CA SER A 109 -10.06 -5.50 -16.48
C SER A 109 -10.72 -4.37 -17.29
N ALA A 110 -11.99 -4.57 -17.63
CA ALA A 110 -12.83 -3.51 -18.21
C ALA A 110 -13.35 -2.49 -17.18
N VAL A 111 -13.32 -2.82 -15.87
CA VAL A 111 -13.82 -1.93 -14.79
C VAL A 111 -13.15 -0.56 -14.83
N TYR A 112 -11.87 -0.50 -15.19
CA TYR A 112 -11.09 0.74 -15.25
C TYR A 112 -11.18 1.45 -16.61
N ASP A 113 -11.89 0.86 -17.58
CA ASP A 113 -12.18 1.51 -18.85
C ASP A 113 -13.44 2.40 -18.74
N GLU A 114 -14.28 2.18 -17.73
CA GLU A 114 -15.55 2.88 -17.48
C GLU A 114 -15.44 4.09 -16.54
N ILE A 115 -14.30 4.26 -15.87
CA ILE A 115 -14.05 5.42 -15.02
C ILE A 115 -13.80 6.61 -15.96
N GLU A 116 -14.61 7.66 -15.85
CA GLU A 116 -14.73 8.83 -16.77
C GLU A 116 -13.43 9.62 -17.04
N THR A 117 -12.34 9.23 -16.38
CA THR A 117 -10.98 9.69 -16.66
C THR A 117 -10.42 8.97 -17.90
N LYS A 118 -9.47 9.57 -18.62
CA LYS A 118 -8.79 8.87 -19.73
C LYS A 118 -8.34 7.47 -19.26
N ILE A 119 -8.67 6.40 -19.98
CA ILE A 119 -8.45 4.99 -19.60
C ILE A 119 -7.05 4.73 -18.97
N PHE A 120 -6.00 5.31 -19.56
CA PHE A 120 -4.63 5.18 -19.06
C PHE A 120 -4.47 5.75 -17.64
N MET A 121 -5.07 6.91 -17.36
CA MET A 121 -5.03 7.56 -16.04
C MET A 121 -5.81 6.77 -15.00
N ALA A 122 -6.97 6.21 -15.34
CA ALA A 122 -7.76 5.39 -14.41
C ALA A 122 -7.00 4.13 -13.97
N ARG A 123 -6.31 3.47 -14.90
CA ARG A 123 -5.49 2.29 -14.60
C ARG A 123 -4.25 2.64 -13.80
N GLN A 124 -3.58 3.75 -14.10
CA GLN A 124 -2.44 4.20 -13.31
C GLN A 124 -2.88 4.55 -11.88
N LEU A 125 -3.98 5.29 -11.74
CA LEU A 125 -4.56 5.62 -10.44
C LEU A 125 -4.85 4.36 -9.62
N ALA A 126 -5.45 3.33 -10.21
CA ALA A 126 -5.71 2.07 -9.50
C ALA A 126 -4.43 1.36 -9.02
N LYS A 127 -3.32 1.49 -9.77
CA LYS A 127 -2.01 0.96 -9.36
C LYS A 127 -1.40 1.78 -8.23
N ASP A 128 -1.54 3.10 -8.30
CA ASP A 128 -1.08 4.02 -7.26
C ASP A 128 -1.86 3.77 -5.96
N GLN A 129 -3.17 3.56 -6.04
CA GLN A 129 -4.01 3.20 -4.88
C GLN A 129 -3.64 1.86 -4.26
N PHE A 130 -3.26 0.86 -5.06
CA PHE A 130 -2.71 -0.39 -4.53
C PHE A 130 -1.33 -0.17 -3.88
N SER A 131 -0.50 0.72 -4.44
CA SER A 131 0.78 1.10 -3.84
C SER A 131 0.59 1.77 -2.48
N SER A 132 -0.45 2.59 -2.29
CA SER A 132 -0.83 3.13 -0.98
C SER A 132 -1.11 2.01 0.04
N ALA A 133 -1.72 0.88 -0.39
CA ALA A 133 -1.90 -0.29 0.48
C ALA A 133 -0.56 -0.93 0.90
N ILE A 134 0.40 -0.99 -0.03
CA ILE A 134 1.74 -1.50 0.24
C ILE A 134 2.44 -0.59 1.26
N GLU A 135 2.41 0.73 1.07
CA GLU A 135 2.98 1.71 2.01
C GLU A 135 2.39 1.57 3.42
N LEU A 136 1.08 1.33 3.54
CA LEU A 136 0.43 1.06 4.83
C LEU A 136 0.93 -0.25 5.48
N GLU A 137 1.29 -1.27 4.69
CA GLU A 137 1.91 -2.48 5.23
C GLU A 137 3.35 -2.23 5.73
N TRP A 138 4.11 -1.36 5.06
CA TRP A 138 5.42 -0.93 5.56
C TRP A 138 5.30 -0.08 6.82
N PHE A 139 4.25 0.75 6.93
CA PHE A 139 3.92 1.47 8.16
C PHE A 139 3.71 0.55 9.36
N ASN A 140 3.05 -0.60 9.15
CA ASN A 140 2.91 -1.63 10.19
C ASN A 140 4.25 -2.20 10.70
N CYS A 141 5.32 -2.03 9.92
CA CYS A 141 6.68 -2.49 10.21
C CYS A 141 7.59 -1.39 10.77
N ALA A 142 7.00 -0.31 11.31
CA ALA A 142 7.67 0.79 12.02
C ALA A 142 8.22 1.95 11.17
N THR A 143 7.65 2.24 10.00
CA THR A 143 7.86 3.54 9.34
C THR A 143 7.01 4.63 9.99
N LYS A 144 7.36 5.91 9.77
CA LYS A 144 6.58 7.06 10.25
C LYS A 144 5.79 7.65 9.09
N ILE A 145 4.48 7.78 9.26
CA ILE A 145 3.58 8.45 8.31
C ILE A 145 2.90 9.63 9.00
N SER A 146 2.64 10.71 8.26
CA SER A 146 1.82 11.81 8.79
C SER A 146 0.34 11.41 8.83
N LYS A 147 -0.46 12.02 9.72
CA LYS A 147 -1.90 11.73 9.78
C LYS A 147 -2.62 12.05 8.46
N TRP A 148 -2.22 13.14 7.81
CA TRP A 148 -2.79 13.55 6.53
C TRP A 148 -2.49 12.53 5.43
N THR A 149 -1.23 12.11 5.29
CA THR A 149 -0.83 11.07 4.32
C THR A 149 -1.51 9.73 4.61
N TYR A 150 -1.72 9.41 5.90
CA TYR A 150 -2.47 8.23 6.29
C TYR A 150 -3.93 8.28 5.79
N GLU A 151 -4.60 9.41 5.96
CA GLU A 151 -5.99 9.61 5.53
C GLU A 151 -6.12 9.47 4.01
N GLU A 152 -5.18 10.03 3.24
CA GLU A 152 -5.13 9.83 1.78
C GLU A 152 -4.97 8.36 1.41
N TYR A 153 -4.01 7.66 2.02
CA TYR A 153 -3.82 6.23 1.76
C TYR A 153 -5.02 5.37 2.16
N LYS A 154 -5.72 5.74 3.24
CA LYS A 154 -6.95 5.06 3.65
C LYS A 154 -8.02 5.20 2.57
N GLU A 155 -8.25 6.41 2.07
CA GLU A 155 -9.23 6.68 1.00
C GLU A 155 -8.88 5.91 -0.28
N ASP A 156 -7.61 5.96 -0.69
CA ASP A 156 -7.08 5.21 -1.83
C ASP A 156 -7.37 3.70 -1.72
N VAL A 157 -7.07 3.10 -0.57
CA VAL A 157 -7.26 1.66 -0.37
C VAL A 157 -8.74 1.29 -0.40
N VAL A 158 -9.61 2.11 0.21
CA VAL A 158 -11.06 1.89 0.18
C VAL A 158 -11.57 1.90 -1.27
N GLU A 159 -11.19 2.91 -2.05
CA GLU A 159 -11.59 3.00 -3.46
C GLU A 159 -11.04 1.85 -4.30
N PHE A 160 -9.75 1.50 -4.13
CA PHE A 160 -9.14 0.37 -4.79
C PHE A 160 -9.91 -0.92 -4.53
N VAL A 161 -10.19 -1.27 -3.26
CA VAL A 161 -10.89 -2.51 -2.90
C VAL A 161 -12.28 -2.53 -3.53
N GLN A 162 -13.03 -1.44 -3.44
CA GLN A 162 -14.37 -1.35 -4.00
C GLN A 162 -14.38 -1.54 -5.53
N ASN A 163 -13.43 -0.93 -6.25
CA ASN A 163 -13.34 -1.04 -7.69
C ASN A 163 -12.79 -2.41 -8.13
N PHE A 164 -11.72 -2.89 -7.49
CA PHE A 164 -11.10 -4.16 -7.83
C PHE A 164 -12.04 -5.36 -7.60
N MET A 165 -12.90 -5.30 -6.59
CA MET A 165 -13.90 -6.36 -6.36
C MET A 165 -15.01 -6.42 -7.42
N LYS A 166 -15.22 -5.35 -8.21
CA LYS A 166 -16.15 -5.33 -9.34
C LYS A 166 -15.64 -6.14 -10.54
N ILE A 167 -14.36 -6.50 -10.57
CA ILE A 167 -13.78 -7.32 -11.64
C ILE A 167 -14.42 -8.72 -11.64
N LYS A 168 -15.21 -9.01 -12.67
CA LYS A 168 -15.88 -10.32 -12.90
C LYS A 168 -15.49 -10.99 -14.22
N ASP A 169 -14.71 -10.32 -15.07
CA ASP A 169 -14.27 -10.80 -16.38
C ASP A 169 -13.07 -11.77 -16.28
N TYR A 170 -13.25 -12.82 -15.47
CA TYR A 170 -12.23 -13.82 -15.14
C TYR A 170 -11.60 -14.47 -16.38
N ASP A 171 -12.38 -14.74 -17.42
CA ASP A 171 -11.88 -15.31 -18.66
C ASP A 171 -10.91 -14.38 -19.40
N LYS A 172 -11.16 -13.06 -19.38
CA LYS A 172 -10.30 -12.06 -20.04
C LYS A 172 -8.94 -11.98 -19.35
N ILE A 173 -8.95 -12.00 -18.01
CA ILE A 173 -7.73 -12.05 -17.19
C ILE A 173 -6.99 -13.37 -17.43
N ARG A 174 -7.70 -14.50 -17.49
CA ARG A 174 -7.10 -15.82 -17.69
C ARG A 174 -6.46 -16.00 -19.07
N LYS A 175 -7.07 -15.46 -20.14
CA LYS A 175 -6.70 -15.70 -21.54
C LYS A 175 -5.22 -15.45 -21.87
N ASN A 176 -4.56 -14.54 -21.16
CA ASN A 176 -3.14 -14.21 -21.40
C ASN A 176 -2.24 -14.42 -20.18
N LEU A 177 -2.76 -15.00 -19.10
CA LEU A 177 -2.05 -15.08 -17.83
C LEU A 177 -0.76 -15.92 -17.95
N MET A 178 -0.83 -17.09 -18.59
CA MET A 178 0.36 -17.94 -18.76
C MET A 178 1.46 -17.28 -19.60
N LYS A 179 1.09 -16.46 -20.59
CA LYS A 179 2.07 -15.71 -21.39
C LYS A 179 2.73 -14.63 -20.54
N PHE A 180 1.94 -13.93 -19.73
CA PHE A 180 2.47 -12.97 -18.75
C PHE A 180 3.44 -13.65 -17.80
N LEU A 181 3.02 -14.72 -17.11
CA LEU A 181 3.84 -15.46 -16.15
C LEU A 181 5.17 -15.96 -16.75
N LYS A 182 5.16 -16.50 -17.97
CA LYS A 182 6.38 -16.99 -18.65
C LYS A 182 7.34 -15.88 -19.06
N ASN A 183 6.83 -14.70 -19.36
CA ASN A 183 7.64 -13.57 -19.83
C ASN A 183 8.09 -12.67 -18.68
N TRP A 184 7.49 -12.79 -17.50
CA TRP A 184 7.76 -11.90 -16.39
C TRP A 184 8.97 -12.36 -15.59
N LYS A 185 10.01 -11.52 -15.54
CA LYS A 185 11.28 -11.83 -14.90
C LYS A 185 11.18 -11.94 -13.37
N TYR A 186 10.17 -11.33 -12.77
CA TYR A 186 10.08 -11.10 -11.33
C TYR A 186 9.05 -11.96 -10.60
N ILE A 187 8.22 -12.72 -11.33
CA ILE A 187 7.30 -13.70 -10.74
C ILE A 187 7.88 -15.08 -10.96
N ASN A 188 8.15 -15.81 -9.87
CA ASN A 188 8.36 -17.25 -9.97
C ASN A 188 7.00 -17.93 -9.92
N PHE A 189 6.81 -18.95 -10.73
CA PHE A 189 5.61 -19.76 -10.67
C PHE A 189 5.91 -21.21 -10.99
N LYS A 190 5.07 -22.11 -10.48
CA LYS A 190 5.04 -23.52 -10.86
C LYS A 190 3.62 -23.99 -11.07
N CYS A 191 3.47 -25.00 -11.91
CA CYS A 191 2.22 -25.77 -11.96
C CYS A 191 2.20 -26.68 -10.72
N SER A 192 1.25 -26.45 -9.83
CA SER A 192 1.09 -27.17 -8.56
C SER A 192 -0.40 -27.28 -8.29
N PHE A 193 -0.83 -28.46 -7.86
CA PHE A 193 -2.21 -28.71 -7.48
C PHE A 193 -2.34 -28.62 -5.98
N GLY A 194 -3.27 -27.81 -5.52
CA GLY A 194 -3.56 -27.73 -4.09
C GLY A 194 -4.87 -27.04 -3.82
N THR A 195 -5.14 -26.89 -2.53
CA THR A 195 -6.37 -26.26 -2.04
C THR A 195 -6.05 -25.21 -1.01
N VAL A 196 -6.71 -24.07 -1.10
CA VAL A 196 -6.65 -23.00 -0.10
C VAL A 196 -8.07 -22.80 0.45
N LYS A 197 -8.19 -22.71 1.77
CA LYS A 197 -9.45 -22.33 2.42
C LYS A 197 -9.33 -20.85 2.84
N LEU A 198 -10.23 -20.01 2.35
CA LEU A 198 -10.34 -18.60 2.76
C LEU A 198 -11.74 -18.38 3.32
N GLY A 199 -11.84 -18.08 4.61
CA GLY A 199 -13.12 -18.06 5.33
C GLY A 199 -13.87 -19.39 5.16
N ASN A 200 -15.12 -19.31 4.71
CA ASN A 200 -15.96 -20.48 4.47
C ASN A 200 -15.82 -21.08 3.05
N GLU A 201 -15.01 -20.46 2.18
CA GLU A 201 -14.84 -20.92 0.80
C GLU A 201 -13.57 -21.74 0.63
N LYS A 202 -13.65 -22.77 -0.22
CA LYS A 202 -12.53 -23.62 -0.61
C LYS A 202 -12.21 -23.39 -2.08
N TYR A 203 -10.97 -22.99 -2.34
CA TYR A 203 -10.43 -22.73 -3.66
C TYR A 203 -9.46 -23.84 -4.07
N TYR A 204 -9.51 -24.24 -5.34
CA TYR A 204 -8.55 -25.15 -5.94
C TYR A 204 -7.62 -24.33 -6.83
N TYR A 205 -6.31 -24.58 -6.74
CA TYR A 205 -5.34 -23.93 -7.61
C TYR A 205 -4.54 -24.96 -8.40
N THR A 206 -4.11 -24.54 -9.59
CA THR A 206 -3.26 -25.30 -10.50
C THR A 206 -1.93 -24.59 -10.77
N ILE A 207 -1.82 -23.33 -10.35
CA ILE A 207 -0.64 -22.47 -10.47
C ILE A 207 -0.37 -21.87 -9.09
N GLU A 208 0.89 -21.88 -8.67
CA GLU A 208 1.36 -21.23 -7.45
C GLU A 208 2.44 -20.22 -7.82
N CYS A 209 2.27 -18.97 -7.40
CA CYS A 209 3.17 -17.85 -7.68
C CYS A 209 3.87 -17.38 -6.38
N TRP A 210 5.19 -17.14 -6.45
CA TRP A 210 6.02 -16.63 -5.35
C TRP A 210 7.17 -15.74 -5.83
#